data_AF-A0A1Y3NCG6-F1
#
_entry.id   AF-A0A1Y3NCG6-F1
#
_cell.length_a   1.000
_cell.length_b   1.000
_cell.length_c   1.000
_cell.angle_alpha   90.00
_cell.angle_beta   90.00
_cell.angle_gamma   90.00
#
_symmetry.space_group_name_H-M   'P 1'
#
loop_
_entity.id
_entity.type
_entity.pdbx_description
1 polymer ?
#
loop_
_entity_poly.entity_id
_entity_poly.type
_entity_poly.pdbx_seq_one_letter_code
_entity_poly.pdbx_strand_id
1 'polypeptide(L)'
;MDREAAKRGTTVYLVDKRIDMLPELLGTNLCSLRSNVDRLAFSCIWELTPNAEIVNVYFTKSVIRSKASLSYEEAQNRNDDKRMNDNITKSIRILNGLAKKLKKKRLDAGALTLASPEVRFNLENDSQDPVDVEMKELKETNALVEEFMLLANISVAKKIHMAEYVEQIDDHPELIDMVVYPSEDDTNDKKFTYEEHMTPVQISGGLKAGLLYQGSINISMHNYLEGTIMANIDGEETQILISGRASLNRAIQGDTVAVKLLPKEEWKTNVSKIITNDDEKEEEEEEEKENNNEDETMKDADEKPEVKDTEDASYTEKPIPTGKVVGIIKKHYRQYCGSIDKNTVQKTTNHNATQNILVISMDRRIPKIRIRTRQAQALLGKRIVVAIDSWGRNSLYPFGHFVRDLGDIGDRNTETEVLLLEHDVPYMPFSQQVLNDLPPEGENFTISEEELSKRKDLRDLDVCSIDPPGCTDIDDALHVRPLENGNYEVGV
;
A
#
# COMPACT_ATOMS: atom_id res chain seq x y z
N MET A 1 -1.53 13.44 19.19
CA MET A 1 -2.66 12.83 18.50
C MET A 1 -2.51 12.94 16.98
N ASP A 2 -2.47 14.14 16.39
CA ASP A 2 -2.44 14.32 14.93
C ASP A 2 -1.31 13.60 14.20
N ARG A 3 -0.09 13.56 14.79
CA ARG A 3 1.04 12.79 14.23
C ARG A 3 0.78 11.29 14.17
N GLU A 4 0.09 10.74 15.17
CA GLU A 4 -0.28 9.32 15.22
C GLU A 4 -1.37 9.04 14.19
N ALA A 5 -2.41 9.89 14.12
CA ALA A 5 -3.46 9.79 13.10
C ALA A 5 -2.88 9.87 11.68
N ALA A 6 -1.93 10.78 11.43
CA ALA A 6 -1.24 10.92 10.15
C ALA A 6 -0.39 9.69 9.80
N LYS A 7 0.27 9.06 10.80
CA LYS A 7 1.03 7.83 10.60
C LYS A 7 0.13 6.63 10.29
N ARG A 8 -1.03 6.53 10.94
CA ARG A 8 -2.02 5.47 10.69
C ARG A 8 -2.74 5.66 9.36
N GLY A 9 -3.04 6.91 9.00
CA GLY A 9 -3.63 7.32 7.73
C GLY A 9 -5.11 6.98 7.59
N THR A 10 -5.51 5.74 7.91
CA THR A 10 -6.88 5.24 7.78
C THR A 10 -7.18 4.16 8.83
N THR A 11 -8.47 3.90 9.07
CA THR A 11 -8.93 2.73 9.81
C THR A 11 -8.85 1.51 8.88
N VAL A 12 -8.22 0.43 9.35
CA VAL A 12 -8.09 -0.82 8.58
C VAL A 12 -9.06 -1.85 9.12
N TYR A 13 -9.96 -2.33 8.24
CA TYR A 13 -10.93 -3.37 8.57
C TYR A 13 -10.43 -4.73 8.07
N LEU A 14 -10.21 -5.64 8.99
CA LEU A 14 -10.01 -7.06 8.75
C LEU A 14 -11.32 -7.81 9.00
N VAL A 15 -11.37 -9.09 8.63
CA VAL A 15 -12.59 -9.92 8.78
C VAL A 15 -13.09 -9.97 10.23
N ASP A 16 -12.17 -10.07 11.20
CA ASP A 16 -12.47 -10.24 12.62
C ASP A 16 -11.99 -9.09 13.51
N LYS A 17 -11.29 -8.10 12.93
CA LYS A 17 -10.63 -7.04 13.69
C LYS A 17 -10.68 -5.71 12.96
N ARG A 18 -10.88 -4.63 13.71
CA ARG A 18 -10.71 -3.25 13.23
C ARG A 18 -9.46 -2.65 13.87
N ILE A 19 -8.66 -1.95 13.09
CA ILE A 19 -7.50 -1.19 13.56
C ILE A 19 -7.80 0.27 13.36
N ASP A 20 -8.07 0.96 14.46
CA ASP A 20 -8.57 2.33 14.43
C ASP A 20 -7.47 3.33 14.07
N MET A 21 -7.83 4.32 13.24
CA MET A 21 -7.03 5.51 12.98
C MET A 21 -6.91 6.41 14.22
N LEU A 22 -8.00 6.52 14.99
CA LEU A 22 -8.10 7.35 16.19
C LEU A 22 -8.44 6.49 17.41
N PRO A 23 -8.12 6.94 18.64
CA PRO A 23 -8.58 6.28 19.84
C PRO A 23 -10.10 6.11 19.83
N GLU A 24 -10.58 4.99 20.37
CA GLU A 24 -11.98 4.57 20.33
C GLU A 24 -12.95 5.69 20.78
N LEU A 25 -12.62 6.39 21.87
CA LEU A 25 -13.42 7.51 22.37
C LEU A 25 -13.70 8.58 21.31
N LEU A 26 -12.74 8.90 20.45
CA LEU A 26 -12.94 9.86 19.36
C LEU A 26 -13.64 9.18 18.18
N GLY A 27 -13.08 8.08 17.68
CA GLY A 27 -13.52 7.46 16.43
C GLY A 27 -14.95 6.93 16.49
N THR A 28 -15.31 6.21 17.55
CA THR A 28 -16.64 5.57 17.63
C THR A 28 -17.66 6.40 18.39
N ASN A 29 -17.23 7.37 19.20
CA ASN A 29 -18.12 8.18 20.03
C ASN A 29 -18.11 9.66 19.66
N LEU A 30 -17.12 10.44 20.14
CA LEU A 30 -17.21 11.89 20.13
C LEU A 30 -17.24 12.50 18.72
N CYS A 31 -16.53 11.92 17.76
CA CYS A 31 -16.52 12.36 16.36
C CYS A 31 -17.53 11.59 15.49
N SER A 32 -18.07 10.47 15.97
CA SER A 32 -19.07 9.68 15.24
C SER A 32 -20.41 10.43 15.16
N LEU A 33 -20.89 10.67 13.94
CA LEU A 33 -22.09 11.45 13.60
C LEU A 33 -23.41 10.71 13.86
N ARG A 34 -23.50 10.08 15.04
CA ARG A 34 -24.66 9.31 15.51
C ARG A 34 -25.96 10.14 15.47
N SER A 35 -27.06 9.47 15.10
CA SER A 35 -28.38 10.10 15.08
C SER A 35 -28.80 10.66 16.45
N ASN A 36 -29.51 11.78 16.42
CA ASN A 36 -30.12 12.48 17.54
C ASN A 36 -29.14 12.95 18.62
N VAL A 37 -27.86 13.12 18.28
CA VAL A 37 -26.84 13.69 19.17
C VAL A 37 -26.22 14.91 18.49
N ASP A 38 -25.99 15.97 19.28
CA ASP A 38 -25.28 17.15 18.78
C ASP A 38 -23.81 16.79 18.59
N ARG A 39 -23.29 17.01 17.39
CA ARG A 39 -21.92 16.66 17.02
C ARG A 39 -21.21 17.85 16.39
N LEU A 40 -19.95 18.02 16.79
CA LEU A 40 -19.04 18.95 16.15
C LEU A 40 -18.63 18.35 14.81
N ALA A 41 -18.83 19.12 13.74
CA ALA A 41 -18.49 18.70 12.39
C ALA A 41 -17.66 19.77 11.67
N PHE A 42 -17.10 19.37 10.54
CA PHE A 42 -16.54 20.28 9.56
C PHE A 42 -17.31 20.07 8.26
N SER A 43 -18.08 21.07 7.85
CA SER A 43 -19.01 20.93 6.73
C SER A 43 -18.44 21.54 5.45
N CYS A 44 -18.57 20.78 4.36
CA CYS A 44 -18.41 21.28 3.00
C CYS A 44 -19.82 21.48 2.41
N ILE A 45 -20.15 22.73 2.09
CA ILE A 45 -21.50 23.09 1.64
C ILE A 45 -21.42 23.71 0.24
N TRP A 46 -22.21 23.17 -0.66
CA TRP A 46 -22.35 23.59 -2.04
C TRP A 46 -23.69 24.23 -2.30
N GLU A 47 -23.69 25.24 -3.17
CA GLU A 47 -24.86 25.58 -3.96
C GLU A 47 -24.76 24.84 -5.31
N LEU A 48 -25.69 23.92 -5.56
CA LEU A 48 -25.77 23.13 -6.78
C LEU A 48 -26.98 23.51 -7.62
N THR A 49 -26.79 23.66 -8.93
CA THR A 49 -27.92 23.75 -9.85
C THR A 49 -28.66 22.41 -9.92
N PRO A 50 -29.91 22.36 -10.44
CA PRO A 50 -30.60 21.10 -10.71
C PRO A 50 -29.82 20.14 -11.61
N ASN A 51 -28.84 20.62 -12.38
CA ASN A 51 -27.96 19.82 -13.23
C ASN A 51 -26.66 19.39 -12.53
N ALA A 52 -26.58 19.51 -11.21
CA ALA A 52 -25.40 19.21 -10.40
C ALA A 52 -24.16 19.99 -10.88
N GLU A 53 -24.34 21.28 -11.17
CA GLU A 53 -23.23 22.20 -11.41
C GLU A 53 -22.97 23.00 -10.14
N ILE A 54 -21.71 23.11 -9.74
CA ILE A 54 -21.32 23.87 -8.56
C ILE A 54 -21.39 25.35 -8.90
N VAL A 55 -22.31 26.07 -8.26
CA VAL A 55 -22.42 27.52 -8.33
C VAL A 55 -21.46 28.14 -7.32
N ASN A 56 -21.44 27.61 -6.10
CA ASN A 56 -20.58 28.06 -5.02
C ASN A 56 -20.22 26.90 -4.08
N VAL A 57 -19.10 27.04 -3.38
CA VAL A 57 -18.67 26.12 -2.31
C VAL A 57 -18.09 26.91 -1.15
N TYR A 58 -18.46 26.55 0.08
CA TYR A 58 -17.86 27.11 1.28
C TYR A 58 -17.66 26.03 2.34
N PHE A 59 -16.71 26.29 3.23
CA PHE A 59 -16.25 25.36 4.26
C PHE A 59 -16.39 26.02 5.62
N THR A 60 -16.90 25.29 6.61
CA THR A 60 -17.08 25.85 7.96
C THR A 60 -17.01 24.79 9.03
N LYS A 61 -16.49 25.16 10.19
CA LYS A 61 -16.75 24.42 11.42
C LYS A 61 -18.23 24.58 11.77
N SER A 62 -18.89 23.48 12.06
CA SER A 62 -20.34 23.43 12.27
C SER A 62 -20.69 22.57 13.48
N VAL A 63 -21.95 22.68 13.88
CA VAL A 63 -22.61 21.78 14.83
C VAL A 63 -23.83 21.22 14.11
N ILE A 64 -23.93 19.90 14.05
CA ILE A 64 -25.04 19.19 13.41
C ILE A 64 -25.76 18.31 14.41
N ARG A 65 -27.00 17.94 14.07
CA ARG A 65 -27.73 16.87 14.75
C ARG A 65 -28.33 15.97 13.68
N SER A 66 -27.67 14.86 13.39
CA SER A 66 -28.17 13.89 12.41
C SER A 66 -29.56 13.41 12.82
N LYS A 67 -30.56 13.52 11.96
CA LYS A 67 -31.94 13.10 12.26
C LYS A 67 -32.15 11.61 12.01
N ALA A 68 -31.26 10.97 11.26
CA ALA A 68 -31.31 9.55 10.96
C ALA A 68 -29.91 8.97 10.68
N SER A 69 -29.67 7.77 11.18
CA SER A 69 -28.55 6.92 10.76
C SER A 69 -29.16 5.72 10.05
N LEU A 70 -28.86 5.55 8.77
CA LEU A 70 -29.49 4.56 7.91
C LEU A 70 -28.44 3.57 7.42
N SER A 71 -28.82 2.31 7.27
CA SER A 71 -28.07 1.39 6.43
C SER A 71 -28.26 1.72 4.95
N TYR A 72 -27.34 1.29 4.10
CA TYR A 72 -27.51 1.38 2.63
C TYR A 72 -28.83 0.77 2.15
N GLU A 73 -29.28 -0.31 2.78
CA GLU A 73 -30.55 -0.97 2.46
C GLU A 73 -31.76 -0.13 2.88
N GLU A 74 -31.77 0.43 4.08
CA GLU A 74 -32.86 1.30 4.53
C GLU A 74 -32.96 2.57 3.67
N ALA A 75 -31.82 3.15 3.29
CA ALA A 75 -31.78 4.28 2.37
C ALA A 75 -32.30 3.88 0.97
N GLN A 76 -31.97 2.69 0.48
CA GLN A 76 -32.43 2.19 -0.82
C GLN A 76 -33.95 1.96 -0.80
N ASN A 77 -34.47 1.34 0.24
CA ASN A 77 -35.91 1.13 0.43
C ASN A 77 -36.68 2.46 0.44
N ARG A 78 -36.15 3.51 1.08
CA ARG A 78 -36.71 4.87 1.05
C ARG A 78 -36.71 5.48 -0.35
N ASN A 79 -35.61 5.29 -1.08
CA ASN A 79 -35.49 5.77 -2.46
C ASN A 79 -36.55 5.12 -3.37
N ASP A 80 -36.81 3.83 -3.19
CA ASP A 80 -37.66 3.02 -4.06
C ASP A 80 -39.16 3.09 -3.71
N ASP A 81 -39.52 3.17 -2.42
CA ASP A 81 -40.93 3.23 -2.00
C ASP A 81 -41.56 4.62 -2.16
N LYS A 82 -42.22 4.83 -3.30
CA LYS A 82 -42.95 6.07 -3.65
C LYS A 82 -43.99 6.52 -2.61
N ARG A 83 -44.43 5.65 -1.70
CA ARG A 83 -45.40 6.00 -0.64
C ARG A 83 -44.75 6.78 0.50
N MET A 84 -43.44 6.59 0.73
CA MET A 84 -42.69 7.32 1.76
C MET A 84 -42.41 8.75 1.29
N ASN A 85 -42.76 9.73 2.12
CA ASN A 85 -42.73 11.16 1.77
C ASN A 85 -42.29 12.08 2.93
N ASP A 86 -41.66 11.51 3.97
CA ASP A 86 -41.01 12.31 5.01
C ASP A 86 -39.81 13.09 4.47
N ASN A 87 -39.35 14.08 5.25
CA ASN A 87 -38.31 15.01 4.80
C ASN A 87 -36.98 14.31 4.47
N ILE A 88 -36.59 13.31 5.26
CA ILE A 88 -35.36 12.54 5.02
C ILE A 88 -35.48 11.75 3.72
N THR A 89 -36.62 11.09 3.49
CA THR A 89 -36.86 10.37 2.23
C THR A 89 -36.82 11.30 1.02
N LYS A 90 -37.41 12.50 1.09
CA LYS A 90 -37.31 13.50 0.01
C LYS A 90 -35.86 13.94 -0.23
N SER A 91 -35.11 14.15 0.85
CA SER A 91 -33.70 14.54 0.80
C SER A 91 -32.85 13.48 0.12
N ILE A 92 -33.00 12.20 0.50
CA ILE A 92 -32.31 11.06 -0.12
C ILE A 92 -32.58 10.98 -1.62
N ARG A 93 -33.84 11.17 -2.05
CA ARG A 93 -34.19 11.14 -3.48
C ARG A 93 -33.55 12.27 -4.28
N ILE A 94 -33.52 13.48 -3.71
CA ILE A 94 -32.85 14.64 -4.34
C ILE A 94 -31.35 14.38 -4.43
N LEU A 95 -30.73 13.94 -3.33
CA LEU A 95 -29.31 13.57 -3.27
C LEU A 95 -28.99 12.49 -4.31
N ASN A 96 -29.78 11.42 -4.40
CA ASN A 96 -29.60 10.35 -5.38
C ASN A 96 -29.67 10.89 -6.82
N GLY A 97 -30.64 11.76 -7.10
CA GLY A 97 -30.78 12.40 -8.42
C GLY A 97 -29.58 13.26 -8.80
N LEU A 98 -28.99 13.98 -7.85
CA LEU A 98 -27.77 14.76 -8.05
C LEU A 98 -26.52 13.86 -8.18
N ALA A 99 -26.38 12.85 -7.33
CA ALA A 99 -25.28 11.89 -7.36
C ALA A 99 -25.18 11.17 -8.72
N LYS A 100 -26.31 10.74 -9.29
CA LYS A 100 -26.34 10.15 -10.65
C LYS A 100 -25.78 11.08 -11.72
N LYS A 101 -26.04 12.39 -11.60
CA LYS A 101 -25.52 13.41 -12.53
C LYS A 101 -24.03 13.65 -12.30
N LEU A 102 -23.58 13.71 -11.05
CA LEU A 102 -22.17 13.83 -10.69
C LEU A 102 -21.36 12.64 -11.22
N LYS A 103 -21.83 11.42 -10.96
CA LYS A 103 -21.22 10.18 -11.47
C LYS A 103 -21.07 10.19 -12.98
N LYS A 104 -22.15 10.54 -13.69
CA LYS A 104 -22.12 10.62 -15.16
C LYS A 104 -21.07 11.62 -15.63
N LYS A 105 -21.04 12.84 -15.09
CA LYS A 105 -20.04 13.85 -15.45
C LYS A 105 -18.61 13.38 -15.18
N ARG A 106 -18.39 12.71 -14.04
CA ARG A 106 -17.10 12.15 -13.65
C ARG A 106 -16.62 11.08 -14.64
N LEU A 107 -17.51 10.18 -15.05
CA LEU A 107 -17.22 9.16 -16.08
C LEU A 107 -16.99 9.78 -17.46
N ASP A 108 -17.83 10.75 -17.88
CA ASP A 108 -17.68 11.47 -19.14
C ASP A 108 -16.35 12.27 -19.18
N ALA A 109 -15.82 12.68 -18.02
CA ALA A 109 -14.51 13.30 -17.86
C ALA A 109 -13.33 12.30 -17.81
N GLY A 110 -13.57 11.00 -18.03
CA GLY A 110 -12.54 9.96 -18.13
C GLY A 110 -12.18 9.28 -16.80
N ALA A 111 -13.03 9.34 -15.78
CA ALA A 111 -12.75 8.66 -14.52
C ALA A 111 -12.69 7.13 -14.69
N LEU A 112 -11.66 6.52 -14.11
CA LEU A 112 -11.51 5.07 -14.06
C LEU A 112 -12.37 4.49 -12.93
N THR A 113 -13.09 3.42 -13.22
CA THR A 113 -13.80 2.64 -12.20
C THR A 113 -13.00 1.37 -11.92
N LEU A 114 -12.35 1.32 -10.75
CA LEU A 114 -11.69 0.12 -10.26
C LEU A 114 -12.70 -0.68 -9.45
N ALA A 115 -13.40 -1.63 -10.08
CA ALA A 115 -14.28 -2.54 -9.38
C ALA A 115 -13.49 -3.79 -8.96
N SER A 116 -13.30 -3.98 -7.66
CA SER A 116 -12.89 -5.28 -7.11
C SER A 116 -14.12 -5.93 -6.47
N PRO A 117 -14.45 -7.19 -6.80
CA PRO A 117 -15.49 -7.92 -6.08
C PRO A 117 -15.12 -7.98 -4.58
N GLU A 118 -15.92 -7.33 -3.73
CA GLU A 118 -15.75 -7.43 -2.29
C GLU A 118 -16.45 -8.69 -1.78
N VAL A 119 -15.70 -9.53 -1.08
CA VAL A 119 -16.17 -10.78 -0.50
C VAL A 119 -16.32 -10.61 1.01
N ARG A 120 -17.49 -10.95 1.55
CA ARG A 120 -17.76 -10.95 3.00
C ARG A 120 -17.84 -12.37 3.51
N PHE A 121 -17.13 -12.66 4.59
CA PHE A 121 -17.17 -13.95 5.28
C PHE A 121 -18.11 -13.86 6.48
N ASN A 122 -19.02 -14.82 6.59
CA ASN A 122 -19.84 -15.00 7.78
C ASN A 122 -19.16 -16.01 8.71
N LEU A 123 -18.80 -15.57 9.92
CA LEU A 123 -18.20 -16.42 10.95
C LEU A 123 -19.28 -16.89 11.93
N GLU A 124 -19.27 -18.15 12.36
CA GLU A 124 -20.17 -18.63 13.41
C GLU A 124 -19.71 -18.11 14.79
N ASN A 125 -20.66 -17.83 15.69
CA ASN A 125 -20.42 -17.40 17.07
C ASN A 125 -19.28 -18.21 17.74
N ASP A 126 -18.12 -17.58 17.92
CA ASP A 126 -16.87 -18.10 18.50
C ASP A 126 -16.12 -19.19 17.70
N SER A 127 -16.61 -19.64 16.54
CA SER A 127 -15.85 -20.54 15.66
C SER A 127 -14.89 -19.75 14.77
N GLN A 128 -13.68 -20.27 14.58
CA GLN A 128 -12.65 -19.64 13.75
C GLN A 128 -12.82 -19.92 12.25
N ASP A 129 -13.82 -20.75 11.87
CA ASP A 129 -14.04 -21.19 10.51
C ASP A 129 -15.15 -20.38 9.80
N PRO A 130 -14.95 -19.95 8.54
CA PRO A 130 -15.98 -19.29 7.76
C PRO A 130 -17.11 -20.27 7.41
N VAL A 131 -18.34 -19.86 7.71
CA VAL A 131 -19.55 -20.65 7.44
C VAL A 131 -20.07 -20.37 6.04
N ASP A 132 -19.99 -19.12 5.61
CA ASP A 132 -20.51 -18.69 4.32
C ASP A 132 -19.68 -17.55 3.72
N VAL A 133 -19.77 -17.42 2.41
CA VAL A 133 -19.08 -16.42 1.59
C VAL A 133 -20.12 -15.71 0.73
N GLU A 134 -20.35 -14.44 1.03
CA GLU A 134 -21.29 -13.60 0.30
C GLU A 134 -20.55 -12.54 -0.52
N MET A 135 -21.00 -12.32 -1.76
CA MET A 135 -20.53 -11.19 -2.56
C MET A 135 -21.28 -9.92 -2.16
N LYS A 136 -20.55 -8.85 -1.86
CA LYS A 136 -21.15 -7.56 -1.52
C LYS A 136 -21.82 -6.95 -2.76
N GLU A 137 -23.14 -6.82 -2.71
CA GLU A 137 -23.91 -6.15 -3.76
C GLU A 137 -23.83 -4.62 -3.59
N LEU A 138 -23.38 -3.92 -4.63
CA LEU A 138 -23.34 -2.47 -4.66
C LEU A 138 -24.72 -1.91 -5.03
N LYS A 139 -25.33 -1.14 -4.13
CA LYS A 139 -26.64 -0.48 -4.33
C LYS A 139 -26.48 0.94 -4.85
N GLU A 140 -27.56 1.56 -5.35
CA GLU A 140 -27.52 2.95 -5.80
C GLU A 140 -27.15 3.91 -4.66
N THR A 141 -27.58 3.60 -3.43
CA THR A 141 -27.24 4.37 -2.24
C THR A 141 -25.77 4.32 -1.86
N ASN A 142 -25.04 3.25 -2.21
CA ASN A 142 -23.58 3.23 -2.10
C ASN A 142 -22.96 4.29 -3.00
N ALA A 143 -23.39 4.33 -4.27
CA ALA A 143 -22.92 5.33 -5.22
C ALA A 143 -23.32 6.76 -4.82
N LEU A 144 -24.49 6.95 -4.18
CA LEU A 144 -24.91 8.25 -3.65
C LEU A 144 -23.86 8.81 -2.68
N VAL A 145 -23.52 8.05 -1.64
CA VAL A 145 -22.56 8.47 -0.62
C VAL A 145 -21.19 8.68 -1.27
N GLU A 146 -20.74 7.73 -2.08
CA GLU A 146 -19.45 7.80 -2.80
C GLU A 146 -19.30 9.11 -3.60
N GLU A 147 -20.30 9.50 -4.40
CA GLU A 147 -20.18 10.70 -5.24
C GLU A 147 -20.11 12.00 -4.42
N PHE A 148 -20.78 12.07 -3.27
CA PHE A 148 -20.69 13.25 -2.41
C PHE A 148 -19.39 13.29 -1.60
N MET A 149 -18.85 12.14 -1.18
CA MET A 149 -17.52 12.06 -0.58
C MET A 149 -16.44 12.46 -1.59
N LEU A 150 -16.54 11.99 -2.84
CA LEU A 150 -15.66 12.41 -3.92
C LEU A 150 -15.77 13.91 -4.19
N LEU A 151 -16.98 14.46 -4.21
CA LEU A 151 -17.20 15.90 -4.39
C LEU A 151 -16.58 16.72 -3.24
N ALA A 152 -16.71 16.27 -1.99
CA ALA A 152 -16.06 16.84 -0.80
C ALA A 152 -14.54 16.86 -0.98
N ASN A 153 -13.94 15.70 -1.25
CA ASN A 153 -12.50 15.55 -1.40
C ASN A 153 -11.95 16.41 -2.56
N ILE A 154 -12.61 16.42 -3.71
CA ILE A 154 -12.23 17.26 -4.86
C ILE A 154 -12.33 18.75 -4.50
N SER A 155 -13.38 19.16 -3.79
CA SER A 155 -13.58 20.56 -3.40
C SER A 155 -12.55 21.03 -2.38
N VAL A 156 -12.25 20.21 -1.37
CA VAL A 156 -11.21 20.45 -0.37
C VAL A 156 -9.83 20.49 -1.04
N ALA A 157 -9.51 19.52 -1.89
CA ALA A 157 -8.23 19.49 -2.61
C ALA A 157 -8.05 20.74 -3.48
N LYS A 158 -9.08 21.20 -4.20
CA LYS A 158 -9.02 22.47 -4.95
C LYS A 158 -8.77 23.67 -4.04
N LYS A 159 -9.38 23.71 -2.86
CA LYS A 159 -9.20 24.79 -1.89
C LYS A 159 -7.78 24.82 -1.32
N ILE A 160 -7.24 23.64 -0.96
CA ILE A 160 -5.87 23.49 -0.43
C ILE A 160 -4.85 23.77 -1.52
N HIS A 161 -4.98 23.18 -2.71
CA HIS A 161 -4.08 23.41 -3.83
C HIS A 161 -4.02 24.90 -4.24
N MET A 162 -5.14 25.62 -4.19
CA MET A 162 -5.13 27.07 -4.43
C MET A 162 -4.44 27.87 -3.31
N ALA A 163 -4.45 27.38 -2.07
CA ALA A 163 -3.74 28.00 -0.95
C ALA A 163 -2.23 27.69 -1.01
N GLU A 164 -1.86 26.44 -1.27
CA GLU A 164 -0.47 25.99 -1.42
C GLU A 164 0.20 26.61 -2.65
N TYR A 165 -0.50 26.76 -3.79
CA TYR A 165 0.03 27.44 -4.97
C TYR A 165 0.32 28.94 -4.74
N VAL A 166 -0.28 29.55 -3.71
CA VAL A 166 -0.05 30.95 -3.31
C VAL A 166 1.01 31.06 -2.20
N GLU A 167 1.28 29.99 -1.46
CA GLU A 167 2.30 29.93 -0.41
C GLU A 167 3.64 29.28 -0.86
N GLN A 168 3.69 28.62 -2.02
CA GLN A 168 4.89 27.95 -2.56
C GLN A 168 5.76 28.82 -3.49
N ILE A 169 5.82 30.14 -3.25
CA ILE A 169 6.95 30.96 -3.69
C ILE A 169 7.76 31.34 -2.45
N ASP A 170 8.67 30.45 -2.03
CA ASP A 170 10.08 30.74 -1.72
C ASP A 170 10.86 29.49 -1.20
N ASP A 171 12.17 29.51 -1.50
CA ASP A 171 13.28 28.54 -1.37
C ASP A 171 13.50 27.78 -0.04
N HIS A 172 13.87 26.47 -0.12
CA HIS A 172 14.55 25.74 0.98
C HIS A 172 15.59 24.69 0.50
N PRO A 173 16.90 24.97 0.55
CA PRO A 173 17.99 24.13 0.05
C PRO A 173 18.73 23.24 1.09
N GLU A 174 18.12 22.86 2.23
CA GLU A 174 18.86 22.30 3.39
C GLU A 174 18.90 20.75 3.54
N LEU A 175 18.51 19.95 2.54
CA LEU A 175 18.49 18.48 2.67
C LEU A 175 19.78 17.77 2.19
N ILE A 176 20.96 18.32 2.52
CA ILE A 176 22.28 17.81 2.07
C ILE A 176 23.16 17.19 3.19
N ASP A 177 22.70 17.07 4.44
CA ASP A 177 23.57 16.58 5.55
C ASP A 177 23.06 15.33 6.30
N MET A 178 22.90 14.20 5.60
CA MET A 178 22.80 12.89 6.25
C MET A 178 23.68 11.85 5.58
N VAL A 179 24.94 11.78 6.03
CA VAL A 179 25.93 10.76 5.66
C VAL A 179 26.47 10.09 6.92
N VAL A 180 26.53 8.75 6.94
CA VAL A 180 27.29 7.95 7.91
C VAL A 180 28.11 6.90 7.15
N TYR A 181 29.36 6.71 7.60
CA TYR A 181 30.41 5.88 6.99
C TYR A 181 30.26 4.37 7.27
N PRO A 182 30.81 3.50 6.40
CA PRO A 182 30.79 2.05 6.54
C PRO A 182 31.97 1.51 7.38
N SER A 183 31.78 0.34 7.99
CA SER A 183 32.83 -0.48 8.61
C SER A 183 33.15 -1.70 7.74
N GLU A 184 34.45 -1.99 7.57
CA GLU A 184 35.02 -3.04 6.71
C GLU A 184 34.97 -4.46 7.30
N ASP A 185 34.81 -5.40 6.36
CA ASP A 185 35.35 -6.77 6.23
C ASP A 185 35.31 -7.78 7.38
N ASP A 186 34.72 -8.96 7.13
CA ASP A 186 35.53 -10.14 6.77
C ASP A 186 34.65 -11.32 6.29
N THR A 187 35.12 -12.00 5.23
CA THR A 187 35.29 -13.47 5.10
C THR A 187 34.98 -14.03 3.71
N ASN A 188 36.00 -14.73 3.19
CA ASN A 188 36.03 -15.53 1.98
C ASN A 188 34.97 -16.65 1.99
N ASP A 189 34.08 -16.63 1.01
CA ASP A 189 33.55 -17.83 0.38
C ASP A 189 33.72 -17.65 -1.13
N LYS A 190 34.71 -18.33 -1.72
CA LYS A 190 34.93 -18.31 -3.17
C LYS A 190 34.08 -19.40 -3.79
N LYS A 191 32.95 -19.00 -4.38
CA LYS A 191 32.23 -19.79 -5.39
C LYS A 191 31.24 -19.00 -6.27
N PHE A 192 30.93 -17.73 -5.96
CA PHE A 192 30.15 -16.81 -6.81
C PHE A 192 30.47 -15.35 -6.43
N THR A 193 30.57 -14.40 -7.38
CA THR A 193 30.95 -13.00 -7.09
C THR A 193 30.18 -11.97 -7.91
N TYR A 194 29.45 -11.07 -7.25
CA TYR A 194 28.82 -9.90 -7.87
C TYR A 194 29.84 -8.81 -8.24
N GLU A 195 29.51 -8.00 -9.26
CA GLU A 195 30.26 -6.79 -9.59
C GLU A 195 30.26 -5.78 -8.43
N GLU A 196 31.38 -5.07 -8.27
CA GLU A 196 31.54 -4.03 -7.26
C GLU A 196 30.71 -2.79 -7.63
N HIS A 197 30.09 -2.15 -6.63
CA HIS A 197 29.31 -0.95 -6.88
C HIS A 197 30.23 0.24 -7.15
N MET A 198 29.85 1.07 -8.11
CA MET A 198 30.53 2.34 -8.38
C MET A 198 30.47 3.24 -7.14
N THR A 199 31.53 4.02 -6.93
CA THR A 199 31.55 4.99 -5.82
C THR A 199 30.48 6.08 -6.03
N PRO A 200 29.98 6.71 -4.96
CA PRO A 200 28.98 7.78 -5.08
C PRO A 200 29.41 8.92 -6.02
N VAL A 201 30.70 9.23 -6.05
CA VAL A 201 31.28 10.26 -6.95
C VAL A 201 31.18 9.83 -8.41
N GLN A 202 31.49 8.58 -8.72
CA GLN A 202 31.38 8.04 -10.08
C GLN A 202 29.91 7.96 -10.52
N ILE A 203 29.00 7.57 -9.63
CA ILE A 203 27.55 7.55 -9.91
C ILE A 203 27.07 8.96 -10.22
N SER A 204 27.34 9.93 -9.34
CA SER A 204 26.93 11.33 -9.54
C SER A 204 27.49 11.91 -10.84
N GLY A 205 28.76 11.64 -11.16
CA GLY A 205 29.38 12.04 -12.42
C GLY A 205 28.74 11.39 -13.64
N GLY A 206 28.45 10.08 -13.57
CA GLY A 206 27.80 9.34 -14.65
C GLY A 206 26.36 9.78 -14.92
N LEU A 207 25.60 10.13 -13.86
CA LEU A 207 24.26 10.70 -13.97
C LEU A 207 24.29 12.09 -14.64
N LYS A 208 25.21 12.98 -14.21
CA LYS A 208 25.39 14.31 -14.83
C LYS A 208 25.84 14.25 -16.28
N ALA A 209 26.63 13.24 -16.64
CA ALA A 209 27.09 13.01 -18.00
C ALA A 209 26.03 12.33 -18.90
N GLY A 210 24.88 11.93 -18.36
CA GLY A 210 23.84 11.18 -19.09
C GLY A 210 24.26 9.76 -19.46
N LEU A 211 25.29 9.20 -18.81
CA LEU A 211 25.77 7.83 -19.04
C LEU A 211 25.10 6.79 -18.15
N LEU A 212 24.52 7.24 -17.04
CA LEU A 212 23.78 6.44 -16.09
C LEU A 212 22.37 7.00 -15.94
N TYR A 213 21.45 6.12 -15.56
CA TYR A 213 20.07 6.44 -15.26
C TYR A 213 19.78 6.06 -13.82
N GLN A 214 18.95 6.84 -13.14
CA GLN A 214 18.52 6.54 -11.77
C GLN A 214 17.01 6.31 -11.72
N GLY A 215 16.58 5.42 -10.84
CA GLY A 215 15.16 5.16 -10.61
C GLY A 215 14.94 4.22 -9.43
N SER A 216 13.71 4.14 -8.95
CA SER A 216 13.30 3.12 -7.99
C SER A 216 13.11 1.80 -8.71
N ILE A 217 13.77 0.74 -8.26
CA ILE A 217 13.63 -0.59 -8.84
C ILE A 217 12.34 -1.26 -8.37
N ASN A 218 11.59 -1.79 -9.32
CA ASN A 218 10.40 -2.61 -9.10
C ASN A 218 10.67 -4.03 -9.59
N ILE A 219 10.87 -4.94 -8.63
CA ILE A 219 11.06 -6.36 -8.83
C ILE A 219 9.70 -7.04 -9.10
N SER A 220 9.67 -7.93 -10.07
CA SER A 220 8.47 -8.68 -10.45
C SER A 220 8.03 -9.62 -9.32
N MET A 221 6.71 -9.69 -9.07
CA MET A 221 6.14 -10.64 -8.10
C MET A 221 6.22 -12.10 -8.56
N HIS A 222 6.43 -12.33 -9.86
CA HIS A 222 6.47 -13.66 -10.47
C HIS A 222 7.90 -14.13 -10.77
N ASN A 223 8.86 -13.20 -10.78
CA ASN A 223 10.26 -13.48 -11.05
C ASN A 223 11.13 -12.45 -10.30
N TYR A 224 11.70 -12.84 -9.17
CA TYR A 224 12.55 -11.94 -8.38
C TYR A 224 13.92 -11.63 -9.04
N LEU A 225 14.25 -12.33 -10.14
CA LEU A 225 15.41 -12.06 -10.99
C LEU A 225 15.12 -11.05 -12.10
N GLU A 226 13.89 -10.52 -12.16
CA GLU A 226 13.49 -9.46 -13.08
C GLU A 226 13.04 -8.22 -12.31
N GLY A 227 13.66 -7.10 -12.62
CA GLY A 227 13.32 -5.79 -12.11
C GLY A 227 13.15 -4.77 -13.22
N THR A 228 12.42 -3.71 -12.95
CA THR A 228 12.24 -2.59 -13.89
C THR A 228 12.50 -1.28 -13.18
N ILE A 229 13.05 -0.30 -13.89
CA ILE A 229 13.10 1.09 -13.43
C ILE A 229 12.45 1.99 -14.48
N MET A 230 11.82 3.07 -14.03
CA MET A 230 11.40 4.16 -14.91
C MET A 230 12.49 5.23 -14.89
N ALA A 231 12.97 5.63 -16.07
CA ALA A 231 13.97 6.68 -16.22
C ALA A 231 13.72 7.50 -17.48
N ASN A 232 14.14 8.76 -17.46
CA ASN A 232 14.08 9.60 -18.65
C ASN A 232 15.26 9.29 -19.58
N ILE A 233 14.96 8.78 -20.78
CA ILE A 233 15.93 8.52 -21.85
C ILE A 233 15.57 9.44 -23.00
N ASP A 234 16.51 10.30 -23.43
CA ASP A 234 16.33 11.22 -24.56
C ASP A 234 15.09 12.14 -24.48
N GLY A 235 14.63 12.46 -23.26
CA GLY A 235 13.46 13.31 -23.02
C GLY A 235 12.16 12.53 -22.78
N GLU A 236 12.14 11.22 -23.00
CA GLU A 236 10.96 10.36 -22.82
C GLU A 236 11.10 9.47 -21.58
N GLU A 237 10.02 9.38 -20.79
CA GLU A 237 9.97 8.46 -19.66
C GLU A 237 9.85 7.03 -20.16
N THR A 238 10.93 6.26 -20.01
CA THR A 238 11.09 4.93 -20.59
C THR A 238 11.36 3.90 -19.50
N GLN A 239 10.78 2.72 -19.67
CA GLN A 239 11.02 1.58 -18.79
C GLN A 239 12.32 0.87 -19.21
N ILE A 240 13.22 0.67 -18.24
CA ILE A 240 14.44 -0.13 -18.42
C ILE A 240 14.25 -1.46 -17.68
N LEU A 241 14.39 -2.56 -18.40
CA LEU A 241 14.38 -3.91 -17.86
C LEU A 241 15.77 -4.26 -17.27
N ILE A 242 15.78 -4.90 -16.12
CA ILE A 242 16.97 -5.43 -15.47
C ILE A 242 16.68 -6.91 -15.24
N SER A 243 17.39 -7.78 -15.96
CA SER A 243 17.11 -9.20 -15.96
C SER A 243 18.36 -9.99 -15.59
N GLY A 244 18.18 -10.91 -14.65
CA GLY A 244 19.23 -11.77 -14.12
C GLY A 244 19.85 -11.23 -12.85
N ARG A 245 20.31 -12.16 -12.01
CA ARG A 245 20.92 -11.91 -10.71
C ARG A 245 22.11 -10.96 -10.79
N ALA A 246 23.03 -11.21 -11.74
CA ALA A 246 24.21 -10.38 -11.95
C ALA A 246 23.84 -8.93 -12.32
N SER A 247 22.82 -8.74 -13.16
CA SER A 247 22.33 -7.42 -13.60
C SER A 247 21.59 -6.68 -12.50
N LEU A 248 20.84 -7.38 -11.64
CA LEU A 248 20.19 -6.79 -10.46
C LEU A 248 21.21 -6.32 -9.42
N ASN A 249 22.36 -6.99 -9.35
CA ASN A 249 23.52 -6.59 -8.56
C ASN A 249 23.19 -6.17 -7.11
N ARG A 250 22.59 -7.10 -6.36
CA ARG A 250 22.24 -6.94 -4.93
C ARG A 250 21.19 -5.85 -4.64
N ALA A 251 20.46 -5.37 -5.65
CA ALA A 251 19.30 -4.51 -5.45
C ALA A 251 18.08 -5.30 -4.96
N ILE A 252 17.24 -4.68 -4.14
CA ILE A 252 15.96 -5.24 -3.69
C ILE A 252 14.79 -4.33 -4.08
N GLN A 253 13.56 -4.84 -3.92
CA GLN A 253 12.34 -4.07 -4.16
C GLN A 253 12.36 -2.69 -3.49
N GLY A 254 12.17 -1.64 -4.29
CA GLY A 254 12.07 -0.25 -3.83
C GLY A 254 13.42 0.47 -3.64
N ASP A 255 14.55 -0.19 -3.85
CA ASP A 255 15.85 0.48 -3.83
C ASP A 255 15.93 1.56 -4.93
N THR A 256 16.53 2.70 -4.62
CA THR A 256 16.92 3.67 -5.64
C THR A 256 18.28 3.27 -6.19
N VAL A 257 18.31 2.88 -7.46
CA VAL A 257 19.48 2.30 -8.11
C VAL A 257 20.01 3.20 -9.22
N ALA A 258 21.33 3.11 -9.47
CA ALA A 258 21.97 3.63 -10.66
C ALA A 258 22.16 2.50 -11.67
N VAL A 259 21.67 2.70 -12.89
CA VAL A 259 21.64 1.71 -13.96
C VAL A 259 22.42 2.20 -15.16
N LYS A 260 23.21 1.29 -15.72
CA LYS A 260 23.88 1.48 -17.01
C LYS A 260 23.13 0.67 -18.07
N LEU A 261 22.78 1.30 -19.18
CA LEU A 261 22.18 0.60 -20.31
C LEU A 261 23.18 -0.38 -20.93
N LEU A 262 22.68 -1.56 -21.29
CA LEU A 262 23.41 -2.52 -22.10
C LEU A 262 23.37 -2.12 -23.58
N PRO A 263 24.32 -2.62 -24.40
CA PRO A 263 24.25 -2.47 -25.85
C PRO A 263 22.88 -2.92 -26.40
N LYS A 264 22.43 -2.30 -27.50
CA LYS A 264 21.09 -2.55 -28.07
C LYS A 264 20.90 -4.00 -28.51
N GLU A 265 22.00 -4.71 -28.77
CA GLU A 265 22.05 -6.11 -29.14
C GLU A 265 21.68 -7.04 -27.97
N GLU A 266 21.85 -6.59 -26.74
CA GLU A 266 21.55 -7.35 -25.52
C GLU A 266 20.15 -7.03 -24.95
N TRP A 267 19.37 -6.21 -25.66
CA TRP A 267 18.03 -5.86 -25.23
C TRP A 267 17.08 -7.05 -25.38
N LYS A 268 16.40 -7.40 -24.28
CA LYS A 268 15.51 -8.56 -24.23
C LYS A 268 14.10 -8.21 -24.73
N THR A 269 13.42 -9.21 -25.26
CA THR A 269 11.98 -9.21 -25.55
C THR A 269 11.24 -9.86 -24.37
N ASN A 270 10.06 -9.36 -23.98
CA ASN A 270 9.36 -9.83 -22.79
C ASN A 270 8.96 -11.30 -22.94
N VAL A 271 9.61 -12.20 -22.20
CA VAL A 271 9.07 -13.52 -21.88
C VAL A 271 9.43 -13.83 -20.43
N SER A 272 8.63 -13.29 -19.50
CA SER A 272 8.78 -13.61 -18.08
C SER A 272 8.38 -15.07 -17.85
N LYS A 273 9.35 -15.92 -17.52
CA LYS A 273 9.08 -17.24 -16.94
C LYS A 273 8.69 -17.05 -15.48
N ILE A 274 7.66 -17.75 -15.02
CA ILE A 274 7.31 -17.82 -13.60
C ILE A 274 8.34 -18.72 -12.94
N ILE A 275 9.09 -18.20 -11.97
CA ILE A 275 10.07 -19.01 -11.22
C ILE A 275 9.34 -19.73 -10.09
N THR A 276 9.48 -21.06 -10.04
CA THR A 276 9.05 -21.91 -8.91
C THR A 276 10.24 -22.23 -8.01
N ASN A 277 9.97 -22.68 -6.77
CA ASN A 277 11.01 -23.09 -5.82
C ASN A 277 11.90 -24.26 -6.34
N ASP A 278 11.43 -25.01 -7.33
CA ASP A 278 12.20 -26.10 -7.94
C ASP A 278 13.12 -25.54 -9.03
N ASP A 279 12.66 -24.55 -9.82
CA ASP A 279 13.51 -23.80 -10.77
C ASP A 279 14.66 -23.06 -10.04
N GLU A 280 14.40 -22.56 -8.81
CA GLU A 280 15.46 -21.95 -7.97
C GLU A 280 16.61 -22.91 -7.69
N LYS A 281 16.30 -24.19 -7.39
CA LYS A 281 17.34 -25.19 -7.10
C LYS A 281 18.12 -25.56 -8.35
N GLU A 282 17.44 -25.67 -9.48
CA GLU A 282 18.09 -25.97 -10.77
C GLU A 282 19.03 -24.84 -11.18
N GLU A 283 18.61 -23.56 -11.06
CA GLU A 283 19.49 -22.41 -11.32
C GLU A 283 20.64 -22.31 -10.30
N GLU A 284 20.40 -22.59 -9.02
CA GLU A 284 21.46 -22.66 -7.99
C GLU A 284 22.48 -23.77 -8.29
N GLU A 285 22.02 -24.95 -8.74
CA GLU A 285 22.88 -26.07 -9.12
C GLU A 285 23.65 -25.84 -10.43
N GLU A 286 23.05 -25.16 -11.41
CA GLU A 286 23.71 -24.78 -12.67
C GLU A 286 24.80 -23.73 -12.41
N GLU A 287 24.51 -22.70 -11.62
CA GLU A 287 25.50 -21.69 -11.22
C GLU A 287 26.64 -22.30 -10.38
N GLU A 288 26.35 -23.31 -9.54
CA GLU A 288 27.40 -24.05 -8.82
C GLU A 288 28.23 -24.97 -9.74
N LYS A 289 27.65 -25.51 -10.84
CA LYS A 289 28.34 -26.36 -11.83
C LYS A 289 29.23 -25.55 -12.76
N GLU A 290 28.79 -24.38 -13.23
CA GLU A 290 29.61 -23.49 -14.07
C GLU A 290 30.88 -23.03 -13.33
N ASN A 291 30.77 -22.74 -12.03
CA ASN A 291 31.91 -22.29 -11.21
C ASN A 291 32.91 -23.40 -10.83
N ASN A 292 32.58 -24.69 -11.02
CA ASN A 292 33.50 -25.81 -10.73
C ASN A 292 34.31 -26.27 -11.95
N ASN A 293 34.03 -25.77 -13.17
CA ASN A 293 34.59 -26.29 -14.43
C ASN A 293 35.65 -25.38 -15.09
N GLU A 294 36.11 -24.29 -14.46
CA GLU A 294 37.12 -23.40 -15.07
C GLU A 294 38.58 -23.89 -14.98
N ASP A 295 38.82 -25.14 -14.60
CA ASP A 295 40.18 -25.72 -14.59
C ASP A 295 40.20 -27.10 -15.25
N GLU A 296 39.91 -27.17 -16.56
CA GLU A 296 40.56 -28.12 -17.48
C GLU A 296 40.34 -27.75 -18.97
N THR A 297 41.41 -27.91 -19.73
CA THR A 297 41.66 -27.54 -21.13
C THR A 297 40.61 -27.93 -22.18
N MET A 298 40.50 -27.07 -23.21
CA MET A 298 39.91 -27.29 -24.54
C MET A 298 39.89 -28.75 -25.03
N LYS A 299 38.71 -29.26 -25.40
CA LYS A 299 38.49 -30.20 -26.52
C LYS A 299 37.09 -29.98 -27.11
N ASP A 300 37.04 -29.94 -28.44
CA ASP A 300 35.85 -29.81 -29.27
C ASP A 300 34.81 -30.91 -29.02
N ALA A 301 33.52 -30.52 -29.04
CA ALA A 301 32.45 -31.35 -29.57
C ALA A 301 31.25 -30.44 -29.95
N ASP A 302 31.03 -30.32 -31.26
CA ASP A 302 29.75 -29.96 -31.86
C ASP A 302 28.63 -30.86 -31.29
N GLU A 303 27.60 -30.27 -30.70
CA GLU A 303 26.23 -30.78 -30.76
C GLU A 303 25.25 -29.69 -30.29
N LYS A 304 24.59 -29.03 -31.25
CA LYS A 304 23.42 -28.20 -30.97
C LYS A 304 22.22 -29.13 -30.73
N PRO A 305 21.45 -28.98 -29.64
CA PRO A 305 20.15 -29.62 -29.55
C PRO A 305 19.16 -28.88 -30.48
N GLU A 306 18.57 -29.62 -31.42
CA GLU A 306 17.41 -29.20 -32.20
C GLU A 306 16.21 -28.98 -31.25
N VAL A 307 15.73 -27.73 -31.17
CA VAL A 307 14.43 -27.41 -30.59
C VAL A 307 13.41 -27.46 -31.72
N LYS A 308 12.38 -28.30 -31.56
CA LYS A 308 11.26 -28.39 -32.50
C LYS A 308 10.40 -27.13 -32.37
N ASP A 309 10.45 -26.29 -33.39
CA ASP A 309 9.54 -25.17 -33.59
C ASP A 309 8.10 -25.69 -33.77
N THR A 310 7.22 -25.39 -32.82
CA THR A 310 5.79 -25.30 -33.11
C THR A 310 5.48 -23.87 -33.50
N GLU A 311 5.24 -23.68 -34.79
CA GLU A 311 4.76 -22.44 -35.40
C GLU A 311 3.40 -22.06 -34.83
N ASP A 312 3.28 -20.89 -34.19
CA ASP A 312 2.05 -20.10 -34.22
C ASP A 312 2.33 -18.58 -34.04
N ALA A 313 2.08 -17.85 -35.13
CA ALA A 313 1.67 -16.45 -35.28
C ALA A 313 2.39 -15.30 -34.52
N SER A 314 3.42 -14.77 -35.19
CA SER A 314 3.81 -13.35 -35.34
C SER A 314 3.16 -12.26 -34.45
N TYR A 315 3.87 -11.85 -33.39
CA TYR A 315 4.04 -10.45 -33.00
C TYR A 315 5.52 -10.25 -32.67
N THR A 316 6.28 -9.57 -33.53
CA THR A 316 7.65 -9.18 -33.22
C THR A 316 7.61 -8.03 -32.22
N GLU A 317 7.54 -8.36 -30.93
CA GLU A 317 7.63 -7.38 -29.85
C GLU A 317 8.95 -6.62 -29.95
N LYS A 318 8.86 -5.29 -29.84
CA LYS A 318 10.06 -4.43 -29.87
C LYS A 318 10.94 -4.76 -28.66
N PRO A 319 12.26 -4.92 -28.84
CA PRO A 319 13.19 -5.15 -27.74
C PRO A 319 13.13 -3.98 -26.76
N ILE A 320 13.05 -4.29 -25.47
CA ILE A 320 12.91 -3.32 -24.39
C ILE A 320 14.32 -2.90 -23.93
N PRO A 321 14.59 -1.60 -23.70
CA PRO A 321 15.85 -1.15 -23.14
C PRO A 321 16.23 -1.99 -21.92
N THR A 322 17.37 -2.67 -22.00
CA THR A 322 17.86 -3.54 -20.92
C THR A 322 19.10 -2.91 -20.29
N GLY A 323 19.19 -2.96 -18.97
CA GLY A 323 20.28 -2.36 -18.21
C GLY A 323 20.77 -3.26 -17.08
N LYS A 324 21.89 -2.85 -16.48
CA LYS A 324 22.43 -3.44 -15.26
C LYS A 324 22.63 -2.41 -14.17
N VAL A 325 22.35 -2.80 -12.93
CA VAL A 325 22.59 -2.00 -11.73
C VAL A 325 24.09 -1.93 -11.48
N VAL A 326 24.61 -0.70 -11.46
CA VAL A 326 26.03 -0.42 -11.19
C VAL A 326 26.26 0.13 -9.78
N GLY A 327 25.19 0.47 -9.06
CA GLY A 327 25.26 0.89 -7.66
C GLY A 327 23.88 1.18 -7.07
N ILE A 328 23.81 1.15 -5.75
CA ILE A 328 22.60 1.46 -4.98
C ILE A 328 22.79 2.84 -4.35
N ILE A 329 21.95 3.80 -4.74
CA ILE A 329 21.99 5.19 -4.25
C ILE A 329 21.33 5.26 -2.87
N LYS A 330 20.17 4.61 -2.73
CA LYS A 330 19.42 4.57 -1.48
C LYS A 330 18.80 3.18 -1.30
N LYS A 331 19.13 2.55 -0.17
CA LYS A 331 18.55 1.26 0.22
C LYS A 331 17.15 1.45 0.81
N HIS A 332 16.28 0.50 0.57
CA HIS A 332 14.92 0.44 1.08
C HIS A 332 14.71 -0.80 1.98
N TYR A 333 15.69 -1.04 2.86
CA TYR A 333 15.63 -2.14 3.82
C TYR A 333 14.56 -1.85 4.88
N ARG A 334 13.76 -2.87 5.18
CA ARG A 334 12.79 -2.86 6.28
C ARG A 334 12.89 -4.16 7.09
N GLN A 335 11.98 -4.31 8.04
CA GLN A 335 11.76 -5.61 8.65
C GLN A 335 10.89 -6.46 7.72
N TYR A 336 11.27 -7.73 7.56
CA TYR A 336 10.59 -8.69 6.71
C TYR A 336 10.09 -9.84 7.56
N CYS A 337 8.83 -10.21 7.36
CA CYS A 337 8.25 -11.44 7.89
C CYS A 337 8.64 -12.60 6.98
N GLY A 338 8.89 -13.75 7.58
CA GLY A 338 9.28 -14.94 6.84
C GLY A 338 9.22 -16.20 7.68
N SER A 339 9.67 -17.30 7.09
CA SER A 339 9.83 -18.58 7.77
C SER A 339 11.16 -19.22 7.39
N ILE A 340 11.69 -20.06 8.29
CA ILE A 340 12.95 -20.75 8.05
C ILE A 340 12.78 -21.79 6.95
N ASP A 341 13.68 -21.78 5.97
CA ASP A 341 13.80 -22.88 5.00
C ASP A 341 14.32 -24.13 5.72
N LYS A 342 13.43 -25.12 5.85
CA LYS A 342 13.69 -26.38 6.53
C LYS A 342 14.87 -27.14 5.94
N ASN A 343 15.17 -26.95 4.65
CA ASN A 343 16.27 -27.63 3.97
C ASN A 343 17.64 -27.13 4.41
N THR A 344 17.71 -25.91 4.95
CA THR A 344 18.96 -25.28 5.41
C THR A 344 19.27 -25.56 6.88
N VAL A 345 18.34 -26.16 7.61
CA VAL A 345 18.53 -26.50 9.01
C VAL A 345 19.30 -27.82 9.12
N GLN A 346 20.51 -27.75 9.68
CA GLN A 346 21.35 -28.93 9.85
C GLN A 346 20.79 -29.83 10.97
N LYS A 347 20.62 -31.12 10.66
CA LYS A 347 20.25 -32.17 11.64
C LYS A 347 21.47 -32.50 12.51
N THR A 348 21.79 -31.63 13.46
CA THR A 348 22.88 -31.86 14.42
C THR A 348 22.35 -32.50 15.71
N THR A 349 23.17 -33.31 16.37
CA THR A 349 22.86 -33.89 17.69
C THR A 349 22.91 -32.86 18.82
N ASN A 350 23.53 -31.70 18.57
CA ASN A 350 23.61 -30.60 19.53
C ASN A 350 22.71 -29.44 19.08
N HIS A 351 21.47 -29.44 19.58
CA HIS A 351 20.44 -28.44 19.25
C HIS A 351 20.83 -26.98 19.57
N ASN A 352 21.91 -26.74 20.31
CA ASN A 352 22.39 -25.40 20.68
C ASN A 352 23.56 -24.90 19.82
N ALA A 353 23.98 -25.65 18.80
CA ALA A 353 25.03 -25.21 17.88
C ALA A 353 24.55 -24.00 17.06
N THR A 354 25.44 -23.03 16.86
CA THR A 354 25.14 -21.87 16.00
C THR A 354 25.24 -22.31 14.55
N GLN A 355 24.19 -22.07 13.77
CA GLN A 355 24.14 -22.43 12.36
C GLN A 355 23.68 -21.23 11.51
N ASN A 356 24.14 -21.23 10.26
CA ASN A 356 23.64 -20.31 9.23
C ASN A 356 22.47 -20.99 8.53
N ILE A 357 21.33 -20.32 8.48
CA ILE A 357 20.10 -20.81 7.87
C ILE A 357 19.54 -19.75 6.92
N LEU A 358 18.68 -20.15 5.99
CA LEU A 358 17.96 -19.23 5.11
C LEU A 358 16.54 -19.02 5.62
N VAL A 359 16.07 -17.79 5.49
CA VAL A 359 14.70 -17.37 5.77
C VAL A 359 14.04 -16.98 4.46
N ILE A 360 12.91 -17.61 4.17
CA ILE A 360 12.06 -17.31 3.01
C ILE A 360 11.16 -16.15 3.43
N SER A 361 11.29 -15.01 2.76
CA SER A 361 10.43 -13.85 3.00
C SER A 361 9.00 -14.13 2.52
N MET A 362 8.03 -13.53 3.19
CA MET A 362 6.63 -13.53 2.72
C MET A 362 6.45 -12.70 1.44
N ASP A 363 7.26 -11.66 1.25
CA ASP A 363 7.32 -10.92 0.01
C ASP A 363 8.21 -11.68 -0.99
N ARG A 364 7.59 -12.30 -2.00
CA ARG A 364 8.30 -13.08 -3.04
C ARG A 364 9.27 -12.27 -3.89
N ARG A 365 9.21 -10.94 -3.82
CA ARG A 365 10.18 -10.04 -4.49
C ARG A 365 11.50 -9.93 -3.72
N ILE A 366 11.53 -10.39 -2.46
CA ILE A 366 12.70 -10.36 -1.59
C ILE A 366 13.36 -11.75 -1.63
N PRO A 367 14.66 -11.83 -1.96
CA PRO A 367 15.37 -13.10 -1.96
C PRO A 367 15.47 -13.67 -0.54
N LYS A 368 15.80 -14.96 -0.44
CA LYS A 368 16.03 -15.61 0.86
C LYS A 368 17.12 -14.86 1.64
N ILE A 369 16.93 -14.70 2.95
CA ILE A 369 17.83 -13.95 3.83
C ILE A 369 18.62 -14.94 4.69
N ARG A 370 19.95 -14.85 4.67
CA ARG A 370 20.81 -15.66 5.52
C ARG A 370 20.89 -15.05 6.92
N ILE A 371 20.50 -15.83 7.93
CA ILE A 371 20.64 -15.46 9.33
C ILE A 371 21.49 -16.48 10.08
N ARG A 372 22.16 -16.01 11.13
CA ARG A 372 22.94 -16.86 12.04
C ARG A 372 22.20 -17.01 13.37
N THR A 373 21.81 -18.22 13.74
CA THR A 373 21.04 -18.47 14.97
C THR A 373 21.41 -19.78 15.66
N ARG A 374 21.16 -19.84 16.98
CA ARG A 374 21.22 -21.06 17.80
C ARG A 374 19.85 -21.71 18.00
N GLN A 375 18.78 -21.03 17.59
CA GLN A 375 17.39 -21.40 17.86
C GLN A 375 16.68 -21.98 16.63
N ALA A 376 17.42 -22.39 15.60
CA ALA A 376 16.84 -22.82 14.32
C ALA A 376 15.77 -23.91 14.48
N GLN A 377 15.98 -24.87 15.38
CA GLN A 377 15.02 -25.94 15.64
C GLN A 377 13.74 -25.44 16.33
N ALA A 378 13.85 -24.44 17.21
CA ALA A 378 12.71 -23.88 17.95
C ALA A 378 11.89 -22.89 17.12
N LEU A 379 12.52 -22.25 16.13
CA LEU A 379 11.89 -21.33 15.18
C LEU A 379 11.35 -22.04 13.92
N LEU A 380 11.62 -23.35 13.77
CA LEU A 380 11.13 -24.13 12.64
C LEU A 380 9.60 -24.25 12.71
N GLY A 381 8.91 -23.95 11.61
CA GLY A 381 7.45 -23.96 11.58
C GLY A 381 6.79 -22.71 12.17
N LYS A 382 7.59 -21.69 12.49
CA LYS A 382 7.11 -20.39 12.97
C LYS A 382 7.25 -19.29 11.95
N ARG A 383 6.42 -18.25 12.09
CA ARG A 383 6.59 -16.95 11.44
C ARG A 383 7.54 -16.11 12.28
N ILE A 384 8.55 -15.56 11.65
CA ILE A 384 9.58 -14.74 12.29
C ILE A 384 9.75 -13.42 11.55
N VAL A 385 10.23 -12.41 12.25
CA VAL A 385 10.67 -11.14 11.68
C VAL A 385 12.19 -11.14 11.62
N VAL A 386 12.73 -10.76 10.46
CA VAL A 386 14.16 -10.57 10.22
C VAL A 386 14.43 -9.19 9.63
N ALA A 387 15.64 -8.69 9.80
CA ALA A 387 16.10 -7.47 9.16
C ALA A 387 17.38 -7.74 8.36
N ILE A 388 17.49 -7.14 7.17
CA ILE A 388 18.69 -7.24 6.34
C ILE A 388 19.73 -6.24 6.85
N ASP A 389 20.95 -6.73 7.08
CA ASP A 389 22.08 -5.92 7.53
C ASP A 389 22.97 -5.52 6.36
N SER A 390 23.37 -6.50 5.55
CA SER A 390 24.33 -6.30 4.47
C SER A 390 24.15 -7.35 3.37
N TRP A 391 24.73 -7.06 2.20
CA TRP A 391 24.81 -8.04 1.12
C TRP A 391 26.20 -7.96 0.50
N GLY A 392 27.06 -8.89 0.92
CA GLY A 392 28.43 -8.98 0.43
C GLY A 392 28.49 -9.47 -1.02
N ARG A 393 29.53 -9.05 -1.74
CA ARG A 393 29.75 -9.43 -3.16
C ARG A 393 29.89 -10.93 -3.39
N ASN A 394 30.38 -11.68 -2.40
CA ASN A 394 30.64 -13.12 -2.52
C ASN A 394 29.47 -13.98 -2.03
N SER A 395 28.34 -13.35 -1.71
CA SER A 395 27.22 -14.02 -1.08
C SER A 395 26.02 -13.99 -1.98
N LEU A 396 25.50 -15.17 -2.33
CA LEU A 396 24.26 -15.29 -3.11
C LEU A 396 23.08 -14.58 -2.44
N TYR A 397 23.02 -14.65 -1.10
CA TYR A 397 21.93 -14.15 -0.28
C TYR A 397 22.37 -12.98 0.62
N PRO A 398 21.49 -12.00 0.91
CA PRO A 398 21.78 -11.00 1.93
C PRO A 398 21.97 -11.63 3.31
N PHE A 399 22.82 -11.01 4.12
CA PHE A 399 22.95 -11.31 5.55
C PHE A 399 21.99 -10.45 6.35
N GLY A 400 21.33 -11.08 7.31
CA GLY A 400 20.45 -10.42 8.25
C GLY A 400 20.49 -11.03 9.64
N HIS A 401 19.66 -10.50 10.50
CA HIS A 401 19.48 -11.00 11.86
C HIS A 401 18.01 -11.22 12.20
N PHE A 402 17.79 -12.11 13.16
CA PHE A 402 16.48 -12.37 13.75
C PHE A 402 16.08 -11.20 14.67
N VAL A 403 14.84 -10.73 14.53
CA VAL A 403 14.27 -9.67 15.35
C VAL A 403 13.31 -10.26 16.40
N ARG A 404 12.27 -11.00 15.96
CA ARG A 404 11.29 -11.61 16.88
C ARG A 404 10.53 -12.78 16.25
N ASP A 405 9.96 -13.60 17.14
CA ASP A 405 9.01 -14.67 16.84
C ASP A 405 7.59 -14.09 16.85
N LEU A 406 6.79 -14.40 15.83
CA LEU A 406 5.38 -14.00 15.73
C LEU A 406 4.43 -15.10 16.19
N GLY A 407 4.81 -16.37 16.02
CA GLY A 407 3.96 -17.53 16.32
C GLY A 407 4.03 -18.63 15.28
N ASP A 408 3.14 -19.60 15.38
CA ASP A 408 3.14 -20.79 14.53
C ASP A 408 2.54 -20.48 13.13
N ILE A 409 3.11 -21.10 12.09
CA ILE A 409 2.58 -20.94 10.73
C ILE A 409 1.16 -21.52 10.65
N GLY A 410 0.23 -20.76 10.09
CA GLY A 410 -1.18 -21.12 9.96
C GLY A 410 -2.04 -20.76 11.17
N ASP A 411 -1.46 -20.27 12.28
CA ASP A 411 -2.25 -19.64 13.33
C ASP A 411 -2.82 -18.30 12.84
N ARG A 412 -4.13 -18.09 13.05
CA ARG A 412 -4.84 -16.92 12.52
C ARG A 412 -4.23 -15.61 13.01
N ASN A 413 -3.99 -15.48 14.32
CA ASN A 413 -3.45 -14.24 14.89
C ASN A 413 -2.05 -13.95 14.34
N THR A 414 -1.25 -15.01 14.19
CA THR A 414 0.09 -14.94 13.62
C THR A 414 0.06 -14.48 12.15
N GLU A 415 -0.77 -15.09 11.30
CA GLU A 415 -0.87 -14.70 9.88
C GLU A 415 -1.48 -13.30 9.72
N THR A 416 -2.43 -12.92 10.56
CA THR A 416 -2.96 -11.55 10.62
C THR A 416 -1.86 -10.55 10.99
N GLU A 417 -1.04 -10.84 12.00
CA GLU A 417 0.07 -9.97 12.39
C GLU A 417 1.13 -9.86 11.28
N VAL A 418 1.47 -10.97 10.61
CA VAL A 418 2.35 -10.99 9.44
C VAL A 418 1.82 -10.09 8.34
N LEU A 419 0.52 -10.20 8.01
CA LEU A 419 -0.12 -9.40 6.97
C LEU A 419 0.00 -7.90 7.28
N LEU A 420 -0.26 -7.52 8.53
CA LEU A 420 -0.20 -6.13 8.99
C LEU A 420 1.22 -5.57 8.92
N LEU A 421 2.22 -6.34 9.34
CA LEU A 421 3.63 -5.92 9.27
C LEU A 421 4.13 -5.78 7.83
N GLU A 422 3.76 -6.70 6.94
CA GLU A 422 4.18 -6.66 5.54
C GLU A 422 3.61 -5.46 4.76
N HIS A 423 2.45 -4.96 5.20
CA HIS A 423 1.80 -3.78 4.62
C HIS A 423 2.00 -2.50 5.45
N ASP A 424 2.92 -2.53 6.42
CA ASP A 424 3.24 -1.42 7.32
C ASP A 424 2.01 -0.80 8.01
N VAL A 425 1.04 -1.63 8.37
CA VAL A 425 -0.18 -1.22 9.08
C VAL A 425 0.12 -1.14 10.58
N PRO A 426 0.11 0.05 11.21
CA PRO A 426 0.35 0.20 12.64
C PRO A 426 -0.81 -0.35 13.48
N TYR A 427 -0.67 -1.56 14.02
CA TYR A 427 -1.70 -2.26 14.80
C TYR A 427 -1.49 -2.23 16.31
N MET A 428 -0.42 -1.57 16.77
CA MET A 428 -0.13 -1.43 18.21
C MET A 428 -1.18 -0.56 18.91
N PRO A 429 -1.44 -0.76 20.22
CA PRO A 429 -2.29 0.14 20.99
C PRO A 429 -1.76 1.59 20.97
N PHE A 430 -2.67 2.56 21.14
CA PHE A 430 -2.29 3.96 21.28
C PHE A 430 -1.41 4.17 22.52
N SER A 431 -0.35 4.97 22.37
CA SER A 431 0.54 5.29 23.49
C SER A 431 -0.15 6.18 24.52
N GLN A 432 0.33 6.16 25.77
CA GLN A 432 -0.23 7.02 26.82
C GLN A 432 -0.15 8.52 26.45
N GLN A 433 0.88 8.92 25.70
CA GLN A 433 1.00 10.29 25.22
C GLN A 433 -0.16 10.67 24.28
N VAL A 434 -0.58 9.76 23.41
CA VAL A 434 -1.74 9.99 22.53
C VAL A 434 -3.04 9.99 23.34
N LEU A 435 -3.18 9.08 24.30
CA LEU A 435 -4.38 9.02 25.15
C LEU A 435 -4.54 10.26 26.05
N ASN A 436 -3.45 10.90 26.43
CA ASN A 436 -3.49 12.15 27.21
C ASN A 436 -4.02 13.36 26.43
N ASP A 437 -4.09 13.28 25.10
CA ASP A 437 -4.70 14.33 24.25
C ASP A 437 -6.24 14.22 24.20
N LEU A 438 -6.81 13.13 24.74
CA LEU A 438 -8.26 12.94 24.82
C LEU A 438 -8.90 13.90 25.84
N PRO A 439 -10.16 14.31 25.64
CA PRO A 439 -10.88 15.10 26.63
C PRO A 439 -10.90 14.37 27.99
N PRO A 440 -10.51 15.03 29.09
CA PRO A 440 -10.46 14.40 30.41
C PRO A 440 -11.84 13.94 30.91
N GLU A 441 -12.92 14.51 30.39
CA GLU A 441 -14.30 14.12 30.67
C GLU A 441 -14.66 12.74 30.08
N GLY A 442 -13.85 12.24 29.13
CA GLY A 442 -14.09 10.97 28.46
C GLY A 442 -15.42 10.96 27.72
N GLU A 443 -16.23 9.93 27.97
CA GLU A 443 -17.57 9.79 27.39
C GLU A 443 -18.57 10.85 27.87
N ASN A 444 -18.28 11.53 28.98
CA ASN A 444 -19.13 12.60 29.52
C ASN A 444 -18.84 13.96 28.90
N PHE A 445 -18.02 14.02 27.84
CA PHE A 445 -17.75 15.25 27.12
C PHE A 445 -19.05 15.90 26.62
N THR A 446 -19.19 17.19 26.88
CA THR A 446 -20.30 18.02 26.40
C THR A 446 -19.75 19.23 25.68
N ILE A 447 -20.45 19.66 24.64
CA ILE A 447 -20.00 20.81 23.83
C ILE A 447 -20.23 22.07 24.66
N SER A 448 -19.17 22.86 24.87
CA SER A 448 -19.27 24.11 25.61
C SER A 448 -19.99 25.19 24.81
N GLU A 449 -20.70 26.09 25.49
CA GLU A 449 -21.36 27.25 24.86
C GLU A 449 -20.38 28.14 24.08
N GLU A 450 -19.14 28.25 24.57
CA GLU A 450 -18.08 28.97 23.85
C GLU A 450 -17.79 28.32 22.49
N GLU A 451 -17.70 26.99 22.43
CA GLU A 451 -17.43 26.27 21.18
C GLU A 451 -18.64 26.30 20.25
N LEU A 452 -19.87 26.24 20.78
CA LEU A 452 -21.09 26.44 20.00
C LEU A 452 -21.12 27.83 19.35
N SER A 453 -20.73 28.88 20.08
CA SER A 453 -20.75 30.27 19.58
C SER A 453 -19.81 30.53 18.39
N LYS A 454 -18.74 29.72 18.25
CA LYS A 454 -17.73 29.85 17.18
C LYS A 454 -18.11 29.08 15.92
N ARG A 455 -19.17 28.27 15.96
CA ARG A 455 -19.53 27.32 14.90
C ARG A 455 -20.85 27.67 14.27
N LYS A 456 -21.00 27.33 12.99
CA LYS A 456 -22.28 27.46 12.30
C LYS A 456 -23.24 26.39 12.85
N ASP A 457 -24.36 26.84 13.40
CA ASP A 457 -25.43 25.94 13.82
C ASP A 457 -26.19 25.45 12.59
N LEU A 458 -26.20 24.13 12.39
CA LEU A 458 -26.87 23.43 11.29
C LEU A 458 -27.82 22.35 11.82
N ARG A 459 -28.15 22.38 13.12
CA ARG A 459 -28.99 21.36 13.77
C ARG A 459 -30.44 21.36 13.29
N ASP A 460 -30.89 22.43 12.63
CA ASP A 460 -32.22 22.55 12.02
C ASP A 460 -32.36 21.70 10.74
N LEU A 461 -31.26 21.46 10.03
CA LEU A 461 -31.23 20.79 8.73
C LEU A 461 -31.61 19.31 8.81
N ASP A 462 -32.18 18.79 7.74
CA ASP A 462 -32.54 17.37 7.58
C ASP A 462 -31.30 16.53 7.21
N VAL A 463 -30.36 16.44 8.14
CA VAL A 463 -29.11 15.67 8.01
C VAL A 463 -29.36 14.18 8.26
N CYS A 464 -28.76 13.29 7.47
CA CYS A 464 -28.71 11.85 7.74
C CYS A 464 -27.36 11.23 7.36
N SER A 465 -26.95 10.17 8.08
CA SER A 465 -25.82 9.32 7.67
C SER A 465 -26.32 8.05 6.96
N ILE A 466 -25.53 7.50 6.05
CA ILE A 466 -25.83 6.26 5.33
C ILE A 466 -24.58 5.37 5.36
N ASP A 467 -24.64 4.31 6.16
CA ASP A 467 -23.46 3.52 6.56
C ASP A 467 -23.68 2.01 6.35
N PRO A 468 -22.61 1.19 6.40
CA PRO A 468 -22.77 -0.26 6.52
C PRO A 468 -23.52 -0.66 7.81
N PRO A 469 -24.23 -1.79 7.81
CA PRO A 469 -24.86 -2.29 9.03
C PRO A 469 -23.80 -2.59 10.11
N GLY A 470 -24.02 -2.09 11.33
CA GLY A 470 -23.09 -2.24 12.45
C GLY A 470 -21.95 -1.22 12.49
N CYS A 471 -21.95 -0.22 11.60
CA CYS A 471 -21.00 0.90 11.65
C CYS A 471 -21.11 1.65 12.99
N THR A 472 -19.98 1.96 13.62
CA THR A 472 -19.93 2.69 14.91
C THR A 472 -19.18 4.01 14.78
N ASP A 473 -18.29 4.09 13.81
CA ASP A 473 -17.45 5.18 13.35
C ASP A 473 -18.10 5.86 12.15
N ILE A 474 -19.17 6.61 12.41
CA ILE A 474 -19.92 7.32 11.37
C ILE A 474 -19.19 8.63 11.09
N ASP A 475 -18.42 8.66 10.01
CA ASP A 475 -17.57 9.80 9.66
C ASP A 475 -18.31 10.87 8.85
N ASP A 476 -19.33 10.48 8.08
CA ASP A 476 -20.03 11.35 7.15
C ASP A 476 -21.55 11.41 7.37
N ALA A 477 -22.12 12.55 7.01
CA ALA A 477 -23.55 12.77 7.01
C ALA A 477 -23.91 13.77 5.91
N LEU A 478 -25.08 13.62 5.30
CA LEU A 478 -25.49 14.42 4.15
C LEU A 478 -26.78 15.18 4.45
N HIS A 479 -26.92 16.36 3.85
CA HIS A 479 -28.19 17.06 3.77
C HIS A 479 -28.39 17.70 2.39
N VAL A 480 -29.66 17.97 2.07
CA VAL A 480 -30.03 18.83 0.95
C VAL A 480 -31.24 19.67 1.29
N ARG A 481 -31.25 20.92 0.83
CA ARG A 481 -32.39 21.83 0.94
C ARG A 481 -32.58 22.61 -0.36
N PRO A 482 -33.81 22.72 -0.91
CA PRO A 482 -34.07 23.58 -2.05
C PRO A 482 -33.93 25.07 -1.66
N LEU A 483 -33.38 25.87 -2.56
CA LEU A 483 -33.22 27.31 -2.43
C LEU A 483 -34.29 28.04 -3.26
N GLU A 484 -34.61 29.29 -2.88
CA GLU A 484 -35.64 30.10 -3.55
C GLU A 484 -35.33 30.37 -5.03
N ASN A 485 -34.06 30.38 -5.41
CA ASN A 485 -33.60 30.57 -6.78
C ASN A 485 -33.72 29.30 -7.65
N GLY A 486 -34.25 28.20 -7.10
CA GLY A 486 -34.38 26.91 -7.79
C GLY A 486 -33.14 26.02 -7.75
N ASN A 487 -32.05 26.47 -7.10
CA ASN A 487 -30.88 25.65 -6.82
C ASN A 487 -31.08 24.82 -5.54
N TYR A 488 -30.08 24.03 -5.19
CA TYR A 488 -30.03 23.23 -3.97
C TYR A 488 -28.82 23.64 -3.12
N GLU A 489 -29.03 23.83 -1.83
CA GLU A 489 -27.94 23.77 -0.86
C GLU A 489 -27.73 22.31 -0.48
N VAL A 490 -26.53 21.80 -0.71
CA VAL A 490 -26.15 20.43 -0.38
C VAL A 490 -24.94 20.51 0.52
N GLY A 491 -24.88 19.68 1.56
CA GLY A 491 -23.67 19.59 2.36
C GLY A 491 -23.34 18.19 2.81
N VAL A 492 -22.04 17.98 2.96
CA VAL A 492 -21.39 16.85 3.63
C VAL A 492 -20.76 17.39 4.91
#